data_AF-A0A939C9K9-F1
#
_entry.id   AF-A0A939C9K9-F1
#
_cell.length_a   1.000
_cell.length_b   1.000
_cell.length_c   1.000
_cell.angle_alpha   90.00
_cell.angle_beta   90.00
_cell.angle_gamma   90.00
#
_symmetry.space_group_name_H-M   'P 1'
#
loop_
_entity.id
_entity.type
_entity.pdbx_description
1 polymer ?
#
loop_
_entity_poly.entity_id
_entity_poly.type
_entity_poly.pdbx_seq_one_letter_code
_entity_poly.pdbx_strand_id
1 'polypeptide(L)' 'PQMRWGDALVAFDLNGVVPDTNGKTVKLTIKWKSTAGEKSVDFDYCSRKTIASPTLLNGFAKAGEVVVR' A
#
# COMPACT_ATOMS: atom_id res chain seq x y z
N PRO A 1 26.24 14.58 -3.26
CA PRO A 1 26.14 13.40 -2.35
C PRO A 1 24.76 13.34 -1.68
N GLN A 2 24.02 12.24 -1.84
CA GLN A 2 22.80 11.99 -1.06
C GLN A 2 23.22 11.68 0.38
N MET A 3 23.08 12.64 1.28
CA MET A 3 23.85 12.65 2.52
C MET A 3 23.09 12.14 3.75
N ARG A 4 21.81 11.78 3.62
CA ARG A 4 20.99 11.25 4.73
C ARG A 4 19.89 10.30 4.24
N TRP A 5 19.70 9.19 4.96
CA TRP A 5 18.50 8.36 4.83
C TRP A 5 17.32 9.04 5.52
N GLY A 6 16.12 8.82 4.99
CA GLY A 6 14.87 9.32 5.55
C GLY A 6 13.71 8.45 5.10
N ASP A 7 12.67 8.39 5.93
CA ASP A 7 11.45 7.67 5.63
C ASP A 7 10.51 8.52 4.77
N ALA A 8 9.67 7.87 3.97
CA ALA A 8 8.68 8.53 3.13
C ALA A 8 7.36 7.75 3.11
N LEU A 9 6.25 8.47 3.04
CA LEU A 9 4.91 7.91 2.83
C LEU A 9 4.42 8.31 1.43
N VAL A 10 3.88 7.34 0.69
CA VAL A 10 3.33 7.53 -0.65
C VAL A 10 1.98 6.84 -0.76
N ALA A 11 1.08 7.42 -1.53
CA ALA A 11 -0.20 6.83 -1.89
C ALA A 11 -0.39 6.93 -3.41
N PHE A 12 -0.91 5.86 -4.01
CA PHE A 12 -1.23 5.79 -5.43
C PHE A 12 -2.73 5.67 -5.60
N ASP A 13 -3.31 6.50 -6.46
CA ASP A 13 -4.68 6.29 -6.91
C ASP A 13 -4.70 5.17 -7.95
N LEU A 14 -5.51 4.14 -7.70
CA LEU A 14 -5.68 3.01 -8.60
C LEU A 14 -6.88 3.19 -9.54
N ASN A 15 -7.71 4.21 -9.32
CA ASN A 15 -8.91 4.44 -10.13
C ASN A 15 -8.57 4.70 -11.59
N GLY A 16 -9.17 3.92 -12.50
CA GLY A 16 -8.95 4.06 -13.94
C GLY A 16 -7.59 3.58 -14.45
N VAL A 17 -6.68 3.16 -13.57
CA VAL A 17 -5.35 2.64 -13.93
C VAL A 17 -5.31 1.11 -13.84
N VAL A 18 -6.03 0.53 -12.88
CA VAL A 18 -6.20 -0.92 -12.78
C VAL A 18 -7.61 -1.34 -13.21
N PRO A 19 -7.76 -2.47 -13.92
CA PRO A 19 -9.07 -3.02 -14.25
C PRO A 19 -9.87 -3.36 -13.00
N ASP A 20 -11.18 -3.29 -13.14
CA ASP A 20 -12.10 -3.75 -12.11
C ASP A 20 -11.97 -5.27 -11.88
N THR A 21 -11.90 -5.67 -10.61
CA THR A 21 -11.79 -7.09 -10.23
C THR A 21 -13.16 -7.78 -10.16
N ASN A 22 -14.27 -7.04 -10.33
CA ASN A 22 -15.63 -7.58 -10.31
C ASN A 22 -15.92 -8.40 -9.03
N GLY A 23 -15.45 -7.91 -7.89
CA GLY A 23 -15.63 -8.56 -6.58
C GLY A 23 -14.68 -9.74 -6.31
N LYS A 24 -13.83 -10.14 -7.28
CA LYS A 24 -12.81 -11.16 -7.06
C LYS A 24 -11.58 -10.58 -6.36
N THR A 25 -10.99 -11.37 -5.47
CA THR A 25 -9.66 -11.08 -4.92
C THR A 25 -8.60 -11.55 -5.93
N VAL A 26 -7.68 -10.66 -6.27
CA VAL A 26 -6.55 -10.91 -7.17
C VAL A 26 -5.26 -10.43 -6.51
N LYS A 27 -4.11 -10.83 -7.05
CA LYS A 27 -2.82 -10.31 -6.61
C LYS A 27 -2.49 -8.99 -7.29
N LEU A 28 -2.28 -7.95 -6.49
CA LEU A 28 -1.67 -6.69 -6.90
C LEU A 28 -0.18 -6.72 -6.57
N THR A 29 0.68 -6.78 -7.59
CA THR A 29 2.13 -6.81 -7.41
C THR A 29 2.74 -5.42 -7.56
N ILE A 30 3.41 -4.94 -6.51
CA ILE A 30 4.24 -3.73 -6.58
C ILE A 30 5.68 -4.15 -6.89
N LYS A 31 6.31 -3.48 -7.86
CA LYS A 31 7.72 -3.68 -8.22
C LYS A 31 8.50 -2.38 -8.06
N TRP A 32 9.69 -2.43 -7.49
CA TRP A 32 10.55 -1.25 -7.31
C TRP A 32 12.03 -1.59 -7.42
N LYS A 33 12.84 -0.56 -7.70
CA LYS A 33 14.30 -0.65 -7.66
C LYS A 33 14.78 -0.24 -6.28
N SER A 34 15.48 -1.14 -5.60
CA SER A 34 16.16 -0.89 -4.34
C SER A 34 17.68 -0.76 -4.55
N THR A 35 18.41 -0.34 -3.51
CA THR A 35 19.87 -0.38 -3.49
C THR A 35 20.43 -1.81 -3.66
N ALA A 36 19.63 -2.84 -3.35
CA ALA A 36 19.97 -4.25 -3.51
C ALA A 36 19.37 -4.87 -4.80
N GLY A 37 18.98 -4.06 -5.79
CA GLY A 37 18.37 -4.52 -7.05
C GLY A 37 16.84 -4.48 -7.06
N GLU A 38 16.24 -5.17 -8.04
CA GLU A 38 14.79 -5.22 -8.20
C GLU A 38 14.11 -5.99 -7.07
N LYS A 39 12.98 -5.48 -6.60
CA LYS A 39 12.15 -6.05 -5.55
C LYS A 39 10.70 -6.06 -5.97
N SER A 40 9.94 -7.00 -5.43
CA SER A 40 8.50 -7.09 -5.63
C SER A 40 7.79 -7.57 -4.38
N VAL A 41 6.54 -7.16 -4.19
CA VAL A 41 5.64 -7.67 -3.16
C VAL A 41 4.23 -7.82 -3.73
N ASP A 42 3.54 -8.88 -3.33
CA ASP A 42 2.15 -9.15 -3.72
C ASP A 42 1.20 -8.77 -2.57
N PHE A 43 0.07 -8.18 -2.94
CA PHE A 43 -1.04 -7.89 -2.03
C PHE A 43 -2.32 -8.54 -2.56
N ASP A 44 -3.14 -9.07 -1.65
CA ASP A 44 -4.50 -9.46 -1.99
C ASP A 44 -5.37 -8.21 -2.17
N TYR A 45 -5.91 -8.04 -3.36
CA TYR A 45 -6.63 -6.84 -3.78
C TYR A 45 -7.99 -7.16 -4.38
N CYS A 46 -9.00 -6.36 -4.06
CA CYS A 46 -10.33 -6.41 -4.67
C CYS A 46 -10.85 -4.98 -4.83
N SER A 47 -11.21 -4.60 -6.05
CA SER A 47 -11.67 -3.25 -6.38
C SER A 47 -12.96 -2.91 -5.64
N ARG A 48 -13.01 -1.68 -5.11
CA ARG A 48 -14.20 -1.12 -4.40
C ARG A 48 -14.74 -2.04 -3.30
N LYS A 49 -13.83 -2.79 -2.64
CA LYS A 49 -14.19 -3.62 -1.50
C LYS A 49 -14.70 -2.72 -0.37
N THR A 50 -16.00 -2.80 -0.10
CA THR A 50 -16.62 -2.11 1.03
C THR A 50 -16.01 -2.61 2.33
N ILE A 51 -15.59 -1.70 3.19
CA ILE A 51 -15.18 -2.03 4.55
C ILE A 51 -16.45 -2.42 5.32
N ALA A 52 -16.70 -3.71 5.43
CA ALA A 52 -17.91 -4.24 6.04
C ALA A 52 -17.95 -4.05 7.57
N SER A 53 -16.80 -3.83 8.20
CA SER A 53 -16.73 -3.47 9.62
C SER A 53 -15.50 -2.60 9.93
N PRO A 54 -15.61 -1.66 10.88
CA PRO A 54 -14.46 -0.89 11.37
C PRO A 54 -13.34 -1.77 11.92
N THR A 55 -13.67 -2.97 12.41
CA THR A 55 -12.70 -3.96 12.90
C THR A 55 -11.73 -4.41 11.81
N LEU A 56 -12.09 -4.33 10.52
CA LEU A 56 -11.18 -4.60 9.39
C LEU A 56 -10.11 -3.51 9.20
N LEU A 57 -10.26 -2.35 9.86
CA LEU A 57 -9.25 -1.29 9.90
C LEU A 57 -8.27 -1.47 11.08
N ASN A 58 -8.54 -2.39 12.01
CA ASN A 58 -7.64 -2.65 13.13
C ASN A 58 -6.30 -3.19 12.59
N GLY A 59 -5.22 -2.44 12.86
CA GLY A 59 -3.88 -2.72 12.34
C GLY A 59 -3.37 -1.69 11.32
N PHE A 60 -4.26 -0.92 10.68
CA PHE A 60 -3.87 0.17 9.77
C PHE A 60 -3.76 1.53 10.47
N ALA A 61 -4.17 1.64 11.74
CA ALA A 61 -4.15 2.88 12.52
C ALA A 61 -2.74 3.41 12.89
N LYS A 62 -1.66 2.70 12.52
CA LYS A 62 -0.30 3.03 12.97
C LYS A 62 0.55 3.76 11.93
N ALA A 63 -0.04 4.69 11.17
CA ALA A 63 0.70 5.58 10.26
C ALA A 63 0.53 7.07 10.59
N GLY A 64 -0.21 7.42 11.65
CA GLY A 64 -0.49 8.81 12.02
C GLY A 64 -0.29 9.17 13.50
N GLU A 65 0.21 8.24 14.33
CA GLU A 65 0.58 8.62 15.70
C GLU A 65 1.90 9.39 15.64
N VAL A 66 1.78 10.72 15.63
CA VAL A 66 2.88 11.63 15.99
C VAL A 66 3.32 11.20 17.39
N VAL A 67 4.40 10.41 17.46
CA VAL A 67 5.11 10.19 18.71
C VAL A 67 5.76 11.53 19.05
N VAL A 68 5.05 12.34 19.82
CA VAL A 68 5.64 13.48 20.51
C VAL A 68 6.53 12.90 21.61
N ARG A 69 7.83 12.97 21.40
CA ARG A 69 8.85 12.91 22.45
C ARG A 69 9.72 14.14 22.33
#